data_AF-A0A7S3VWY7-F1
#
_entry.id   AF-A0A7S3VWY7-F1
#
_cell.length_a   1.000
_cell.length_b   1.000
_cell.length_c   1.000
_cell.angle_alpha   90.00
_cell.angle_beta   90.00
_cell.angle_gamma   90.00
#
_symmetry.space_group_name_H-M   'P 1'
#
loop_
_entity.id
_entity.type
_entity.pdbx_description
1 polymer ?
#
loop_
_entity_poly.entity_id
_entity_poly.type
_entity_poly.pdbx_seq_one_letter_code
_entity_poly.pdbx_strand_id
1 'polypeptide(L)'
;AGGAAGAPPSLIALCGRSAHSTLRVVQHGLSVFDLAVSELPGNPNAVWTVKRQRSDEHHAFIVVSFVNATLVLSIGETVEEVTDSGLKPDTPTLCVALLGEDSMVQVYPAGILHIRSDGRAAE
;
A
#
# COMPACT_ATOMS: atom_id res chain seq x y z
N ALA A 1 -2.21 6.01 -33.09
CA ALA A 1 -2.38 7.38 -32.58
C ALA A 1 -3.24 7.33 -31.32
N GLY A 2 -2.62 7.09 -30.16
CA GLY A 2 -3.29 7.14 -28.86
C GLY A 2 -2.96 8.48 -28.22
N GLY A 3 -3.94 9.38 -28.14
CA GLY A 3 -3.75 10.70 -27.55
C GLY A 3 -3.37 10.55 -26.08
N ALA A 4 -2.19 11.03 -25.72
CA ALA A 4 -1.90 11.36 -24.33
C ALA A 4 -2.90 12.44 -23.94
N ALA A 5 -3.91 12.09 -23.13
CA ALA A 5 -4.63 13.09 -22.38
C ALA A 5 -3.58 13.78 -21.51
N GLY A 6 -3.13 14.97 -21.93
CA GLY A 6 -2.15 15.74 -21.19
C GLY A 6 -2.65 15.99 -19.78
N ALA A 7 -1.74 15.99 -18.81
CA ALA A 7 -2.07 16.30 -17.43
C ALA A 7 -2.94 17.57 -17.36
N PRO A 8 -3.93 17.64 -16.45
CA PRO A 8 -4.80 18.81 -16.35
C PRO A 8 -3.93 20.06 -16.14
N PRO A 9 -4.25 21.19 -16.79
CA PRO A 9 -3.46 22.40 -16.67
C PRO A 9 -3.48 22.91 -15.24
N SER A 10 -2.34 23.40 -14.76
CA SER A 10 -2.20 24.07 -13.46
C SER A 10 -2.38 25.58 -13.63
N LEU A 11 -3.03 26.22 -12.67
CA LEU A 11 -3.11 27.68 -12.61
C LEU A 11 -1.96 28.22 -11.76
N ILE A 12 -1.10 29.03 -12.37
CA ILE A 12 0.02 29.70 -11.71
C ILE A 12 -0.37 31.17 -11.55
N ALA A 13 -0.45 31.64 -10.30
CA ALA A 13 -0.85 33.02 -10.00
C ALA A 13 0.15 33.71 -9.09
N LEU A 14 0.49 34.95 -9.44
CA LEU A 14 1.16 35.89 -8.56
C LEU A 14 0.08 36.63 -7.77
N CYS A 15 0.05 36.43 -6.46
CA CYS A 15 -0.97 36.94 -5.56
C CYS A 15 -0.35 37.79 -4.45
N GLY A 16 -1.10 38.76 -3.93
CA GLY A 16 -0.64 39.62 -2.82
C GLY A 16 0.12 40.87 -3.26
N ARG A 17 0.68 41.62 -2.31
CA ARG A 17 1.32 42.92 -2.57
C ARG A 17 2.59 43.08 -1.73
N SER A 18 3.67 43.59 -2.33
CA SER A 18 4.94 43.88 -1.66
C SER A 18 5.45 42.66 -0.86
N ALA A 19 5.79 42.83 0.43
CA ALA A 19 6.26 41.76 1.32
C ALA A 19 5.27 40.61 1.55
N HIS A 20 4.00 40.75 1.16
CA HIS A 20 2.98 39.69 1.23
C HIS A 20 2.70 39.05 -0.15
N SER A 21 3.59 39.25 -1.13
CA SER A 21 3.48 38.58 -2.43
C SER A 21 3.77 37.08 -2.33
N THR A 22 3.02 36.28 -3.08
CA THR A 22 3.13 34.81 -3.12
C THR A 22 2.98 34.33 -4.55
N LEU A 23 3.77 33.33 -4.92
CA LEU A 23 3.54 32.53 -6.11
C LEU A 23 2.74 31.31 -5.68
N ARG A 24 1.53 31.14 -6.24
CA ARG A 24 0.66 30.01 -5.92
C ARG A 24 0.46 29.15 -7.16
N VAL A 25 0.64 27.84 -6.99
CA VAL A 25 0.30 26.83 -7.99
C VAL A 25 -0.98 26.14 -7.52
N VAL A 26 -2.05 26.28 -8.30
CA VAL A 26 -3.34 25.66 -8.01
C VAL A 26 -3.54 24.54 -9.03
N GLN A 27 -3.63 23.31 -8.53
CA GLN A 27 -3.87 22.12 -9.34
C GLN A 27 -5.28 21.63 -9.08
N HIS A 28 -5.95 21.16 -10.13
CA HIS A 28 -7.26 20.53 -9.98
C HIS A 28 -7.11 19.20 -9.24
N GLY A 29 -7.69 19.08 -8.06
CA GLY A 29 -7.62 17.85 -7.27
C GLY A 29 -8.14 18.04 -5.84
N LEU A 30 -7.98 16.98 -5.05
CA LEU A 30 -8.23 17.00 -3.62
C LEU A 30 -6.91 17.22 -2.88
N SER A 31 -6.95 17.98 -1.80
CA SER A 31 -5.79 18.12 -0.91
C SER A 31 -5.51 16.77 -0.25
N VAL A 32 -4.29 16.27 -0.41
CA VAL A 32 -3.80 15.08 0.28
C VAL A 32 -2.84 15.54 1.37
N PHE A 33 -2.91 14.90 2.53
CA PHE A 33 -1.96 15.10 3.61
C PHE A 33 -1.15 13.82 3.80
N ASP A 34 0.17 13.94 3.73
CA ASP A 34 1.07 12.82 3.95
C ASP A 34 1.21 12.57 5.46
N LEU A 35 0.68 11.45 5.91
CA LEU A 35 0.72 11.06 7.34
C LEU A 35 2.03 10.36 7.71
N ALA A 36 2.62 9.62 6.77
CA ALA A 36 3.86 8.89 6.97
C ALA A 36 4.57 8.65 5.63
N VAL A 37 5.90 8.57 5.67
CA VAL A 37 6.74 8.23 4.53
C VAL A 37 7.73 7.15 4.97
N SER A 38 7.79 6.07 4.21
CA SER A 38 8.76 4.99 4.42
C SER A 38 9.43 4.64 3.10
N GLU A 39 10.75 4.57 3.09
CA GLU A 39 11.51 4.20 1.90
C GLU A 39 11.43 2.68 1.68
N LEU A 40 11.10 2.29 0.45
CA LEU A 40 11.00 0.89 0.07
C LEU A 40 12.19 0.47 -0.79
N PRO A 41 12.67 -0.79 -0.63
CA PRO A 41 13.76 -1.29 -1.44
C PRO A 41 13.28 -1.53 -2.88
N GLY A 42 13.72 -0.70 -3.82
CA GLY A 42 13.37 -0.86 -5.24
C GLY A 42 11.96 -0.40 -5.58
N ASN A 43 11.41 -0.90 -6.69
CA ASN A 43 10.14 -0.43 -7.22
C ASN A 43 9.02 -1.44 -6.92
N PRO A 44 8.06 -1.12 -6.02
CA PRO A 44 6.93 -2.00 -5.74
C PRO A 44 5.92 -2.00 -6.89
N ASN A 45 5.26 -3.14 -7.09
CA ASN A 45 4.27 -3.35 -8.14
C ASN A 45 2.85 -3.13 -7.61
N ALA A 46 2.62 -3.46 -6.34
CA ALA A 46 1.30 -3.41 -5.70
C ALA A 46 1.42 -3.36 -4.18
N VAL A 47 0.37 -2.85 -3.54
CA VAL A 47 0.26 -2.76 -2.08
C VAL A 47 -1.15 -3.12 -1.62
N TRP A 48 -1.25 -3.87 -0.52
CA TRP A 48 -2.50 -4.20 0.16
C TRP A 48 -2.39 -3.90 1.64
N THR A 49 -3.53 -3.73 2.28
CA THR A 49 -3.64 -3.74 3.73
C THR A 49 -4.65 -4.79 4.15
N VAL A 50 -4.35 -5.54 5.20
CA VAL A 50 -5.19 -6.65 5.65
C VAL A 50 -5.27 -6.68 7.17
N LYS A 51 -6.46 -6.96 7.69
CA LYS A 51 -6.70 -7.18 9.12
C LYS A 51 -6.29 -8.58 9.52
N ARG A 52 -6.08 -8.83 10.82
CA ARG A 52 -5.84 -10.19 11.31
C ARG A 52 -7.15 -10.95 11.47
N GLN A 53 -8.18 -10.26 11.96
CA GLN A 53 -9.55 -10.75 12.02
C GLN A 53 -10.50 -9.73 11.39
N ARG A 54 -11.63 -10.21 10.87
CA ARG A 54 -12.65 -9.35 10.25
C ARG A 54 -13.22 -8.31 11.22
N SER A 55 -13.36 -8.69 12.49
CA SER A 55 -13.88 -7.85 13.56
C SER A 55 -12.90 -6.78 14.06
N ASP A 56 -11.62 -6.84 13.67
CA ASP A 56 -10.63 -5.86 14.12
C ASP A 56 -10.99 -4.47 13.62
N GLU A 57 -10.79 -3.44 14.45
CA GLU A 57 -11.01 -2.05 14.04
C GLU A 57 -9.97 -1.60 13.02
N HIS A 58 -8.71 -2.00 13.25
CA HIS A 58 -7.55 -1.56 12.48
C HIS A 58 -6.94 -2.69 11.66
N HIS A 59 -6.23 -2.31 10.59
CA HIS A 59 -5.46 -3.26 9.79
C HIS A 59 -4.19 -3.67 10.53
N ALA A 60 -3.78 -4.92 10.35
CA ALA A 60 -2.62 -5.48 11.04
C ALA A 60 -1.37 -5.47 10.16
N PHE A 61 -1.54 -5.61 8.84
CA PHE A 61 -0.42 -5.74 7.90
C PHE A 61 -0.56 -4.81 6.70
N ILE A 62 0.57 -4.31 6.23
CA ILE A 62 0.79 -3.72 4.91
C ILE A 62 1.62 -4.73 4.11
N VAL A 63 1.08 -5.19 3.00
CA VAL A 63 1.76 -6.16 2.12
C VAL A 63 2.17 -5.44 0.86
N VAL A 64 3.47 -5.44 0.56
CA VAL A 64 4.04 -4.80 -0.62
C VAL A 64 4.64 -5.88 -1.53
N SER A 65 4.16 -5.96 -2.77
CA SER A 65 4.73 -6.89 -3.75
C SER A 65 5.81 -6.20 -4.57
N PHE A 66 6.96 -6.87 -4.70
CA PHE A 66 8.01 -6.58 -5.66
C PHE A 66 7.96 -7.60 -6.81
N VAL A 67 8.85 -7.48 -7.80
CA VAL A 67 8.91 -8.39 -8.96
C VAL A 67 9.21 -9.83 -8.54
N ASN A 68 10.08 -10.02 -7.53
CA ASN A 68 10.59 -11.33 -7.12
C ASN A 68 10.39 -11.62 -5.62
N ALA A 69 9.68 -10.77 -4.90
CA ALA A 69 9.52 -10.90 -3.45
C ALA A 69 8.26 -10.20 -2.97
N THR A 70 7.87 -10.51 -1.74
CA THR A 70 6.83 -9.81 -0.99
C THR A 70 7.40 -9.34 0.35
N LEU A 71 7.23 -8.05 0.65
CA LEU A 71 7.58 -7.44 1.92
C LEU A 71 6.29 -7.27 2.74
N VAL A 72 6.35 -7.69 4.01
CA VAL A 72 5.22 -7.58 4.93
C VAL A 72 5.63 -6.69 6.09
N LEU A 73 4.86 -5.63 6.31
CA LEU A 73 5.05 -4.70 7.41
C LEU A 73 3.87 -4.85 8.37
N SER A 74 4.14 -4.90 9.68
CA SER A 74 3.12 -4.83 10.71
C SER A 74 2.76 -3.38 11.02
N ILE A 75 1.49 -3.16 11.36
CA ILE A 75 0.96 -1.86 11.77
C ILE A 75 0.83 -1.87 13.30
N GLY A 76 1.69 -1.12 13.98
CA GLY A 76 1.65 -0.90 15.43
C GLY A 76 1.82 0.57 15.78
N GLU A 77 2.56 0.86 16.84
CA GLU A 77 3.04 2.23 17.13
C GLU A 77 4.03 2.69 16.04
N THR A 78 4.93 1.78 15.65
CA THR A 78 5.85 1.89 14.52
C THR A 78 5.46 0.89 13.43
N VAL A 79 5.90 1.16 12.21
CA VAL A 79 5.77 0.24 11.07
C VAL A 79 7.06 -0.57 10.99
N GLU A 80 6.96 -1.89 11.09
CA GLU A 80 8.12 -2.79 11.15
C GLU A 80 7.94 -4.00 10.24
N GLU A 81 9.03 -4.44 9.60
CA GLU A 81 9.04 -5.66 8.79
C GLU A 81 8.87 -6.91 9.66
N VAL A 82 7.98 -7.81 9.24
CA VAL A 82 7.66 -9.03 9.97
C VAL A 82 7.72 -10.28 9.09
N THR A 83 8.24 -11.36 9.65
CA THR A 83 8.40 -12.66 8.97
C THR A 83 7.42 -13.73 9.47
N ASP A 84 6.73 -13.48 10.58
CA ASP A 84 5.78 -14.38 11.23
C ASP A 84 4.32 -14.18 10.77
N SER A 85 4.11 -13.42 9.67
CA SER A 85 2.79 -13.17 9.10
C SER A 85 2.13 -14.40 8.46
N GLY A 86 2.92 -15.44 8.15
CA GLY A 86 2.48 -16.62 7.40
C GLY A 86 2.42 -16.41 5.88
N LEU A 87 2.59 -15.17 5.41
CA LEU A 87 2.71 -14.85 3.99
C LEU A 87 4.07 -15.31 3.45
N LYS A 88 4.09 -15.72 2.18
CA LYS A 88 5.27 -16.18 1.47
C LYS A 88 6.07 -14.97 0.94
N PRO A 89 7.30 -14.72 1.44
CA PRO A 89 8.07 -13.54 1.05
C PRO A 89 8.92 -13.74 -0.21
N ASP A 90 9.15 -14.97 -0.64
CA ASP A 90 10.06 -15.36 -1.73
C ASP A 90 9.46 -15.27 -3.15
N THR A 91 8.21 -14.80 -3.25
CA THR A 91 7.44 -14.75 -4.49
C THR A 91 6.64 -13.44 -4.55
N PRO A 92 6.41 -12.87 -5.75
CA PRO A 92 5.49 -11.74 -5.88
C PRO A 92 4.07 -12.13 -5.46
N THR A 93 3.38 -11.19 -4.83
CA THR A 93 1.99 -11.35 -4.45
C THR A 93 1.08 -10.67 -5.45
N LEU A 94 0.08 -11.40 -5.93
CA LEU A 94 -0.93 -10.91 -6.86
C LEU A 94 -2.18 -10.39 -6.14
N CYS A 95 -2.48 -10.94 -4.97
CA CYS A 95 -3.59 -10.50 -4.13
C CYS A 95 -3.40 -11.00 -2.70
N VAL A 96 -3.77 -10.18 -1.71
CA VAL A 96 -3.99 -10.62 -0.32
C VAL A 96 -5.35 -10.14 0.15
N ALA A 97 -6.10 -11.01 0.80
CA ALA A 97 -7.36 -10.65 1.43
C ALA A 97 -7.65 -11.54 2.65
N LEU A 98 -8.51 -11.05 3.54
CA LEU A 98 -9.15 -11.90 4.54
C LEU A 98 -10.12 -12.87 3.86
N LEU A 99 -10.09 -14.12 4.29
CA LEU A 99 -11.05 -15.16 3.98
C LEU A 99 -11.77 -15.56 5.28
N GLY A 100 -13.07 -15.31 5.37
CA GLY A 100 -13.83 -15.59 6.59
C GLY A 100 -13.49 -14.63 7.73
N GLU A 101 -13.49 -15.15 8.96
CA GLU A 101 -13.36 -14.32 10.17
C GLU A 101 -11.90 -14.13 10.62
N ASP A 102 -11.05 -15.15 10.47
CA ASP A 102 -9.72 -15.19 11.09
C ASP A 102 -8.66 -15.86 10.20
N SER A 103 -8.92 -15.96 8.90
CA SER A 103 -7.96 -16.52 7.94
C SER A 103 -7.69 -15.54 6.82
N MET A 104 -6.51 -15.61 6.22
CA MET A 104 -6.11 -14.79 5.09
C MET A 104 -5.66 -15.67 3.94
N VAL A 105 -5.76 -15.13 2.73
CA VAL A 105 -5.31 -15.79 1.52
C VAL A 105 -4.34 -14.90 0.79
N GLN A 106 -3.24 -15.50 0.34
CA GLN A 106 -2.28 -14.88 -0.56
C GLN A 106 -2.29 -15.63 -1.88
N VAL A 107 -2.57 -14.91 -2.96
CA VAL A 107 -2.44 -15.44 -4.33
C VAL A 107 -1.09 -15.01 -4.86
N TYR A 108 -0.30 -15.97 -5.33
CA TYR A 108 1.00 -15.77 -5.97
C TYR A 108 1.05 -16.53 -7.30
N PRO A 109 2.01 -16.27 -8.21
CA PRO A 109 1.99 -16.86 -9.55
C PRO A 109 1.94 -18.39 -9.60
N ALA A 110 2.48 -19.05 -8.57
CA ALA A 110 2.56 -20.51 -8.51
C ALA A 110 1.44 -21.16 -7.69
N GLY A 111 0.55 -20.41 -7.04
CA GLY A 111 -0.48 -21.01 -6.19
C GLY A 111 -1.29 -20.03 -5.34
N ILE A 112 -2.07 -20.60 -4.44
CA ILE A 112 -2.89 -19.88 -3.47
C ILE A 112 -2.50 -20.39 -2.09
N LEU A 113 -2.01 -19.52 -1.23
CA LEU A 113 -1.67 -19.84 0.14
C LEU A 113 -2.84 -19.46 1.05
N HIS A 114 -3.45 -20.44 1.71
CA HIS A 114 -4.44 -20.20 2.76
C HIS A 114 -3.77 -20.24 4.13
N ILE A 115 -3.83 -19.13 4.87
CA ILE A 115 -3.18 -18.94 6.17
C ILE A 115 -4.28 -18.83 7.22
N ARG A 116 -4.32 -19.80 8.15
CA ARG A 116 -5.30 -19.83 9.24
C ARG A 116 -4.72 -19.22 10.52
N SER A 117 -5.60 -18.83 11.43
CA SER A 117 -5.25 -18.29 12.75
C SER A 117 -4.41 -19.24 13.62
N ASP A 118 -4.48 -20.56 13.37
CA ASP A 118 -3.68 -21.58 14.05
C ASP A 118 -2.24 -21.71 13.51
N GLY A 119 -1.84 -20.82 12.59
CA GLY A 119 -0.51 -20.80 11.96
C GLY A 119 -0.30 -21.89 10.92
N ARG A 120 -1.34 -22.69 10.62
CA ARG A 120 -1.27 -23.67 9.53
C ARG A 120 -1.49 -22.96 8.20
N ALA A 121 -0.52 -23.13 7.31
CA ALA A 121 -0.62 -22.74 5.92
C ALA A 121 -0.94 -23.98 5.08
N ALA A 122 -1.98 -23.90 4.25
CA ALA A 122 -2.31 -24.92 3.26
C ALA A 122 -2.18 -24.31 1.86
N GLU A 123 -1.52 -25.03 0.96
CA GLU A 123 -1.36 -24.73 -0.47
C GLU A 123 -2.37 -25.54 -1.30
#